data_AF-A0A2A9CX14-F1
#
_entry.id   AF-A0A2A9CX14-F1
#
_cell.length_a   1.000
_cell.length_b   1.000
_cell.length_c   1.000
_cell.angle_alpha   90.00
_cell.angle_beta   90.00
_cell.angle_gamma   90.00
#
_symmetry.space_group_name_H-M   'P 1'
#
loop_
_entity.id
_entity.type
_entity.pdbx_description
1 polymer ?
#
loop_
_entity_poly.entity_id
_entity_poly.type
_entity_poly.pdbx_seq_one_letter_code
_entity_poly.pdbx_strand_id
1 'polypeptide(L)'
;MENAKVDVDGPQYYVYALIDPLTYRETGSQVQSILYVGKGKKDRVLQHEKDERKALEKAADSIPMAGSKSERIRTILSSGERLLSIMLATGFGTEHDAYSAETMAMELVERLLRAYGRETLGNLTPGHMQRAGMATGQILDDGTSGQVFSDPATPAPSPGEESGDPFGFTPVAQALLASTAVRTEWRDVVPSKTILVKGTAEEMAGGSHAQIADRGSLGPSRNIVWKDSEFLPGSEFTRPGFDPDNPWGDPAARERGARYWPLGRSTVTGWLDDPATMPEHLLLAIPGRGGTTVRYAWRIDAEQPFEYYPDMDRWGVPLGARELTHPALGKTLTEMRPGRERAVQVLANYVSGCRVLDPAD
;
A
#
# COMPACT_ATOMS: atom_id res chain seq x y z
N MET A 1 -16.89 11.11 6.08
CA MET A 1 -16.08 11.49 4.89
C MET A 1 -17.02 12.14 3.90
N GLU A 2 -16.80 13.40 3.53
CA GLU A 2 -17.47 13.96 2.37
C GLU A 2 -16.82 13.38 1.11
N ASN A 3 -17.63 13.04 0.10
CA ASN A 3 -17.10 12.68 -1.21
C ASN A 3 -16.25 13.86 -1.71
N ALA A 4 -14.98 13.61 -2.03
CA ALA A 4 -14.16 14.63 -2.66
C ALA A 4 -14.89 15.12 -3.92
N LYS A 5 -15.24 16.41 -3.95
CA LYS A 5 -15.89 17.01 -5.12
C LYS A 5 -14.86 16.98 -6.24
N VAL A 6 -15.08 16.07 -7.21
CA VAL A 6 -14.13 15.89 -8.30
C VAL A 6 -14.43 16.94 -9.36
N ASP A 7 -13.73 18.07 -9.28
CA ASP A 7 -13.78 19.10 -10.33
C ASP A 7 -12.91 18.62 -11.50
N VAL A 8 -13.47 17.75 -12.35
CA VAL A 8 -12.81 17.37 -13.61
C VAL A 8 -13.22 18.38 -14.67
N ASP A 9 -12.54 19.52 -14.69
CA ASP A 9 -12.67 20.50 -15.77
C ASP A 9 -12.09 19.91 -17.07
N GLY A 10 -12.91 19.16 -17.81
CA GLY A 10 -12.53 18.64 -19.11
C GLY A 10 -13.49 17.60 -19.70
N PRO A 11 -13.41 17.33 -21.03
CA PRO A 11 -14.20 16.30 -21.70
C PRO A 11 -13.70 14.86 -21.42
N GLN A 12 -12.82 14.67 -20.45
CA GLN A 12 -12.10 13.42 -20.21
C GLN A 12 -12.96 12.39 -19.47
N TYR A 13 -12.76 11.13 -19.83
CA TYR A 13 -13.35 9.99 -19.14
C TYR A 13 -12.47 9.59 -17.95
N TYR A 14 -13.10 8.95 -16.96
CA TYR A 14 -12.44 8.37 -15.80
C TYR A 14 -13.06 7.03 -15.45
N VAL A 15 -12.31 6.21 -14.71
CA VAL A 15 -12.75 4.95 -14.10
C VAL A 15 -12.85 5.17 -12.60
N TYR A 16 -13.96 4.72 -12.01
CA TYR A 16 -14.26 4.85 -10.59
C TYR A 16 -14.71 3.51 -10.01
N ALA A 17 -14.66 3.40 -8.69
CA ALA A 17 -15.23 2.31 -7.93
C ALA A 17 -16.24 2.84 -6.90
N LEU A 18 -17.32 2.09 -6.69
CA LEU A 18 -18.24 2.30 -5.58
C LEU A 18 -17.84 1.40 -4.42
N ILE A 19 -17.85 1.98 -3.22
CA ILE A 19 -17.46 1.32 -1.98
C ILE A 19 -18.71 1.04 -1.16
N ASP A 20 -18.78 -0.19 -0.65
CA ASP A 20 -19.79 -0.59 0.33
C ASP A 20 -19.34 -0.12 1.73
N PRO A 21 -20.02 0.86 2.34
CA PRO A 21 -19.65 1.37 3.65
C PRO A 21 -19.80 0.33 4.78
N LEU A 22 -20.61 -0.72 4.60
CA LEU A 22 -20.74 -1.80 5.57
C LEU A 22 -19.50 -2.70 5.52
N THR A 23 -19.17 -3.21 4.34
CA THR A 23 -17.93 -3.98 4.12
C THR A 23 -16.68 -3.17 4.50
N TYR A 24 -16.69 -1.86 4.28
CA TYR A 24 -15.57 -1.00 4.67
C TYR A 24 -15.36 -0.91 6.18
N ARG A 25 -16.43 -0.83 6.96
CA ARG A 25 -16.34 -0.86 8.44
C ARG A 25 -15.80 -2.18 8.94
N GLU A 26 -16.16 -3.29 8.31
CA GLU A 26 -15.69 -4.63 8.68
C GLU A 26 -14.22 -4.85 8.33
N THR A 27 -13.79 -4.40 7.15
CA THR A 27 -12.45 -4.71 6.61
C THR A 27 -11.41 -3.64 6.90
N GLY A 28 -11.83 -2.40 7.12
CA GLY A 28 -10.96 -1.22 7.11
C GLY A 28 -10.30 -0.92 5.76
N SER A 29 -10.66 -1.65 4.69
CA SER A 29 -9.99 -1.58 3.39
C SER A 29 -10.95 -1.15 2.29
N GLN A 30 -10.69 0.01 1.68
CA GLN A 30 -11.51 0.51 0.58
C GLN A 30 -11.50 -0.47 -0.60
N VAL A 31 -10.35 -1.07 -0.92
CA VAL A 31 -10.21 -1.98 -2.06
C VAL A 31 -10.98 -3.28 -1.86
N GLN A 32 -10.98 -3.84 -0.64
CA GLN A 32 -11.78 -5.04 -0.32
C GLN A 32 -13.28 -4.75 -0.22
N SER A 33 -13.65 -3.47 -0.22
CA SER A 33 -15.03 -3.01 -0.08
C SER A 33 -15.59 -2.49 -1.39
N ILE A 34 -14.89 -2.68 -2.52
CA ILE A 34 -15.39 -2.30 -3.84
C ILE A 34 -16.54 -3.24 -4.22
N LEU A 35 -17.72 -2.67 -4.48
CA LEU A 35 -18.90 -3.41 -4.93
C LEU A 35 -19.17 -3.26 -6.43
N TYR A 36 -18.61 -2.21 -7.05
CA TYR A 36 -18.80 -1.89 -8.46
C TYR A 36 -17.62 -1.09 -9.00
N VAL A 37 -17.29 -1.30 -10.26
CA VAL A 37 -16.32 -0.50 -11.03
C VAL A 37 -17.05 0.01 -12.26
N GLY A 38 -16.89 1.29 -12.56
CA GLY A 38 -17.55 1.93 -13.68
C GLY A 38 -16.67 2.94 -14.37
N LYS A 39 -17.00 3.28 -15.62
CA LYS A 39 -16.49 4.48 -16.29
C LYS A 39 -17.50 5.63 -16.28
N GLY A 40 -16.99 6.85 -16.33
CA GLY A 40 -17.82 8.06 -16.32
C GLY A 40 -17.16 9.27 -16.97
N LYS A 41 -17.95 10.32 -17.13
CA LYS A 41 -17.54 11.65 -17.60
C LYS A 41 -18.29 12.70 -16.76
N LYS A 42 -17.66 13.84 -16.42
CA LYS A 42 -18.25 14.86 -15.53
C LYS A 42 -18.71 14.26 -14.19
N ASP A 43 -19.81 14.75 -13.63
CA ASP A 43 -20.43 14.27 -12.38
C ASP A 43 -21.17 12.92 -12.49
N ARG A 44 -20.66 11.97 -13.30
CA ARG A 44 -21.32 10.67 -13.52
C ARG A 44 -21.57 9.89 -12.23
N VAL A 45 -20.68 10.00 -11.25
CA VAL A 45 -20.88 9.37 -9.92
C VAL A 45 -22.10 9.94 -9.21
N LEU A 46 -22.22 11.27 -9.12
CA LEU A 46 -23.38 11.94 -8.52
C LEU A 46 -24.65 11.65 -9.31
N GLN A 47 -24.52 11.54 -10.64
CA GLN A 47 -25.62 11.15 -11.51
C GLN A 47 -26.06 9.71 -11.23
N HIS A 48 -25.14 8.76 -11.02
CA HIS A 48 -25.50 7.40 -10.63
C HIS A 48 -26.22 7.35 -9.29
N GLU A 49 -25.76 8.10 -8.29
CA GLU A 49 -26.46 8.15 -7.00
C GLU A 49 -27.89 8.70 -7.18
N LYS A 50 -28.05 9.75 -7.99
CA LYS A 50 -29.36 10.37 -8.27
C LYS A 50 -30.27 9.46 -9.10
N ASP A 51 -29.74 8.82 -10.12
CA ASP A 51 -30.47 7.93 -11.01
C ASP A 51 -30.90 6.66 -10.27
N GLU A 52 -30.03 6.09 -9.43
CA GLU A 52 -30.37 4.95 -8.57
C GLU A 52 -31.39 5.38 -7.51
N ARG A 53 -31.22 6.51 -6.83
CA ARG A 53 -32.23 7.01 -5.87
C ARG A 53 -33.60 7.20 -6.52
N LYS A 54 -33.64 7.77 -7.73
CA LYS A 54 -34.86 7.94 -8.52
C LYS A 54 -35.42 6.60 -9.01
N ALA A 55 -34.57 5.64 -9.35
CA ALA A 55 -34.97 4.28 -9.69
C ALA A 55 -35.55 3.57 -8.47
N LEU A 56 -35.01 3.78 -7.26
CA LEU A 56 -35.53 3.24 -6.01
C LEU A 56 -36.89 3.84 -5.65
N GLU A 57 -37.06 5.15 -5.81
CA GLU A 57 -38.35 5.83 -5.63
C GLU A 57 -39.42 5.27 -6.59
N LYS A 58 -39.02 4.88 -7.82
CA LYS A 58 -39.91 4.28 -8.82
C LYS A 58 -40.11 2.77 -8.69
N ALA A 59 -39.14 2.07 -8.11
CA ALA A 59 -39.11 0.61 -8.00
C ALA A 59 -39.63 0.10 -6.65
N ALA A 60 -40.12 0.98 -5.78
CA ALA A 60 -41.01 0.60 -4.69
C ALA A 60 -42.22 -0.23 -5.19
N ASP A 61 -42.55 -0.11 -6.48
CA ASP A 61 -43.63 -0.84 -7.16
C ASP A 61 -43.17 -2.05 -7.99
N SER A 62 -41.89 -2.47 -7.96
CA SER A 62 -41.39 -3.56 -8.83
C SER A 62 -40.58 -4.67 -8.14
N ILE A 63 -40.68 -5.86 -8.75
CA ILE A 63 -40.30 -7.20 -8.28
C ILE A 63 -38.88 -7.25 -7.67
N PRO A 64 -38.65 -8.00 -6.57
CA PRO A 64 -37.33 -8.17 -5.97
C PRO A 64 -36.33 -8.82 -6.93
N MET A 65 -35.20 -8.14 -7.17
CA MET A 65 -34.05 -8.66 -7.93
C MET A 65 -32.92 -9.03 -6.97
N ALA A 66 -33.05 -10.21 -6.35
CA ALA A 66 -32.05 -10.75 -5.42
C ALA A 66 -30.67 -10.96 -6.09
N GLY A 67 -29.59 -10.60 -5.41
CA GLY A 67 -28.19 -10.73 -5.82
C GLY A 67 -27.68 -9.68 -6.83
N SER A 68 -28.48 -8.68 -7.18
CA SER A 68 -28.09 -7.70 -8.21
C SER A 68 -27.31 -6.50 -7.64
N LYS A 69 -26.47 -5.87 -8.48
CA LYS A 69 -25.85 -4.56 -8.17
C LYS A 69 -26.87 -3.57 -7.60
N SER A 70 -28.04 -3.48 -8.22
CA SER A 70 -29.12 -2.57 -7.83
C SER A 70 -29.70 -2.92 -6.46
N GLU A 71 -29.75 -4.19 -6.07
CA GLU A 71 -30.16 -4.58 -4.72
C GLU A 71 -29.13 -4.17 -3.66
N ARG A 72 -27.83 -4.41 -3.90
CA ARG A 72 -26.78 -3.96 -2.97
C ARG A 72 -26.80 -2.45 -2.77
N ILE A 73 -26.93 -1.70 -3.86
CA ILE A 73 -27.09 -0.24 -3.82
C ILE A 73 -28.37 0.14 -3.05
N ARG A 74 -29.49 -0.55 -3.30
CA ARG A 74 -30.75 -0.35 -2.58
C ARG A 74 -30.58 -0.54 -1.08
N THR A 75 -29.94 -1.64 -0.66
CA THR A 75 -29.73 -1.97 0.75
C THR A 75 -28.95 -0.87 1.44
N ILE A 76 -27.84 -0.41 0.85
CA ILE A 76 -27.01 0.69 1.37
C ILE A 76 -27.83 1.99 1.49
N LEU A 77 -28.56 2.36 0.45
CA LEU A 77 -29.36 3.60 0.47
C LEU A 77 -30.54 3.51 1.46
N SER A 78 -31.16 2.33 1.61
CA SER A 78 -32.27 2.09 2.53
C SER A 78 -31.85 2.12 4.00
N SER A 79 -30.58 1.83 4.31
CA SER A 79 -30.03 1.95 5.66
C SER A 79 -29.67 3.40 6.04
N GLY A 80 -29.95 4.37 5.15
CA GLY A 80 -29.59 5.78 5.35
C GLY A 80 -28.11 6.09 5.11
N GLU A 81 -27.34 5.11 4.63
CA GLU A 81 -25.93 5.28 4.30
C GLU A 81 -25.78 5.91 2.91
N ARG A 82 -24.62 6.53 2.67
CA ARG A 82 -24.27 7.07 1.35
C ARG A 82 -23.34 6.11 0.62
N LEU A 83 -23.54 6.02 -0.70
CA LEU A 83 -22.54 5.36 -1.55
C LEU A 83 -21.28 6.21 -1.57
N LEU A 84 -20.18 5.60 -1.17
CA LEU A 84 -18.85 6.19 -1.30
C LEU A 84 -18.29 5.82 -2.66
N SER A 85 -17.57 6.74 -3.28
CA SER A 85 -16.90 6.50 -4.55
C SER A 85 -15.43 6.85 -4.45
N ILE A 86 -14.58 6.04 -5.06
CA ILE A 86 -13.17 6.37 -5.25
C ILE A 86 -12.86 6.39 -6.75
N MET A 87 -11.97 7.27 -7.16
CA MET A 87 -11.49 7.32 -8.54
C MET A 87 -10.30 6.36 -8.68
N LEU A 88 -10.37 5.47 -9.66
CA LEU A 88 -9.31 4.47 -9.93
C LEU A 88 -8.32 4.99 -10.97
N ALA A 89 -8.81 5.65 -12.02
CA ALA A 89 -8.00 6.23 -13.07
C ALA A 89 -8.76 7.39 -13.75
N THR A 90 -8.03 8.35 -14.32
CA THR A 90 -8.59 9.52 -15.01
C THR A 90 -7.71 9.91 -16.20
N GLY A 91 -8.13 10.89 -16.99
CA GLY A 91 -7.35 11.44 -18.10
C GLY A 91 -7.59 10.73 -19.43
N PHE A 92 -8.58 9.85 -19.53
CA PHE A 92 -8.85 9.13 -20.77
C PHE A 92 -9.47 10.08 -21.80
N GLY A 93 -8.77 10.25 -22.93
CA GLY A 93 -9.22 11.11 -24.02
C GLY A 93 -10.43 10.54 -24.77
N THR A 94 -10.57 9.21 -24.80
CA THR A 94 -11.65 8.52 -25.49
C THR A 94 -12.45 7.60 -24.56
N GLU A 95 -13.69 7.29 -24.94
CA GLU A 95 -14.52 6.32 -24.21
C GLU A 95 -13.93 4.90 -24.31
N HIS A 96 -13.27 4.59 -25.44
CA HIS A 96 -12.67 3.29 -25.67
C HIS A 96 -11.52 3.04 -24.70
N ASP A 97 -10.65 4.02 -24.48
CA ASP A 97 -9.55 3.89 -23.50
C ASP A 97 -10.08 3.71 -22.09
N ALA A 98 -11.12 4.48 -21.72
CA ALA A 98 -11.78 4.34 -20.42
C ALA A 98 -12.47 2.99 -20.25
N TYR A 99 -13.02 2.42 -21.33
CA TYR A 99 -13.61 1.08 -21.32
C TYR A 99 -12.56 -0.02 -21.13
N SER A 100 -11.43 0.08 -21.84
CA SER A 100 -10.31 -0.85 -21.68
C SER A 100 -9.75 -0.79 -20.26
N ALA A 101 -9.59 0.42 -19.70
CA ALA A 101 -9.16 0.62 -18.33
C ALA A 101 -10.18 0.13 -17.29
N GLU A 102 -11.48 0.36 -17.53
CA GLU A 102 -12.58 -0.19 -16.71
C GLU A 102 -12.54 -1.72 -16.68
N THR A 103 -12.37 -2.36 -17.84
CA THR A 103 -12.31 -3.81 -17.98
C THR A 103 -11.13 -4.39 -17.20
N MET A 104 -9.94 -3.79 -17.33
CA MET A 104 -8.75 -4.18 -16.58
C MET A 104 -8.95 -3.99 -15.06
N ALA A 105 -9.53 -2.84 -14.66
CA ALA A 105 -9.81 -2.56 -13.26
C ALA A 105 -10.81 -3.56 -12.66
N MET A 106 -11.84 -3.95 -13.42
CA MET A 106 -12.79 -4.99 -13.02
C MET A 106 -12.08 -6.32 -12.77
N GLU A 107 -11.24 -6.78 -13.70
CA GLU A 107 -10.51 -8.04 -13.56
C GLU A 107 -9.58 -8.05 -12.34
N LEU A 108 -8.83 -6.96 -12.13
CA LEU A 108 -7.91 -6.83 -11.00
C LEU A 108 -8.64 -6.84 -9.66
N VAL A 109 -9.71 -6.04 -9.55
CA VAL A 109 -10.52 -5.98 -8.34
C VAL A 109 -11.20 -7.33 -8.07
N GLU A 110 -11.69 -8.01 -9.10
CA GLU A 110 -12.30 -9.33 -8.94
C GLU A 110 -11.30 -10.37 -8.40
N ARG A 111 -10.10 -10.45 -8.99
CA ARG A 111 -9.04 -11.35 -8.51
C ARG A 111 -8.68 -11.05 -7.06
N LEU A 112 -8.61 -9.77 -6.70
CA LEU A 112 -8.35 -9.33 -5.33
C LEU A 112 -9.47 -9.78 -4.39
N LEU A 113 -10.73 -9.46 -4.69
CA LEU A 113 -11.88 -9.86 -3.86
C LEU A 113 -11.92 -11.38 -3.65
N ARG A 114 -11.71 -12.15 -4.72
CA ARG A 114 -11.64 -13.61 -4.67
C ARG A 114 -10.52 -14.12 -3.78
N ALA A 115 -9.33 -13.52 -3.85
CA ALA A 115 -8.19 -13.88 -2.99
C ALA A 115 -8.47 -13.65 -1.49
N TYR A 116 -9.35 -12.71 -1.15
CA TYR A 116 -9.80 -12.45 0.22
C TYR A 116 -11.10 -13.16 0.59
N GLY A 117 -11.60 -14.09 -0.24
CA GLY A 117 -12.85 -14.82 0.01
C GLY A 117 -14.10 -13.93 0.01
N ARG A 118 -14.07 -12.81 -0.72
CA ARG A 118 -15.17 -11.86 -0.83
C ARG A 118 -16.02 -12.12 -2.07
N GLU A 119 -17.26 -11.65 -2.01
CA GLU A 119 -18.20 -11.69 -3.14
C GLU A 119 -17.66 -10.86 -4.32
N THR A 120 -17.84 -11.37 -5.54
CA THR A 120 -17.34 -10.72 -6.77
C THR A 120 -18.14 -9.47 -7.14
N LEU A 121 -17.61 -8.68 -8.08
CA LEU A 121 -18.27 -7.46 -8.57
C LEU A 121 -19.63 -7.77 -9.22
N GLY A 122 -20.67 -6.99 -8.87
CA GLY A 122 -22.05 -7.22 -9.33
C GLY A 122 -22.28 -6.93 -10.83
N ASN A 123 -21.32 -6.30 -11.49
CA ASN A 123 -21.34 -5.87 -12.90
C ASN A 123 -20.93 -6.98 -13.89
N LEU A 124 -20.64 -8.20 -13.42
CA LEU A 124 -20.44 -9.38 -14.26
C LEU A 124 -21.74 -10.10 -14.64
N THR A 125 -22.87 -9.71 -14.04
CA THR A 125 -24.18 -10.24 -14.43
C THR A 125 -24.75 -9.35 -15.55
N PRO A 126 -24.94 -9.84 -16.79
CA PRO A 126 -25.29 -8.99 -17.92
C PRO A 126 -26.66 -8.30 -17.74
N GLY A 127 -26.63 -7.02 -17.37
CA GLY A 127 -27.81 -6.16 -17.33
C GLY A 127 -27.96 -5.42 -18.66
N HIS A 128 -29.00 -5.75 -19.42
CA HIS A 128 -29.55 -5.02 -20.59
C HIS A 128 -28.56 -4.13 -21.37
N MET A 129 -27.81 -4.73 -22.31
CA MET A 129 -27.38 -4.18 -23.62
C MET A 129 -26.26 -5.01 -24.27
N GLN A 130 -25.65 -5.98 -23.58
CA GLN A 130 -24.74 -6.93 -24.24
C GLN A 130 -25.53 -8.04 -24.94
N ARG A 131 -25.90 -7.79 -26.21
CA ARG A 131 -26.19 -8.87 -27.16
C ARG A 131 -24.87 -9.37 -27.76
N ALA A 132 -24.63 -10.66 -27.57
CA ALA A 132 -23.85 -11.58 -28.40
C ALA A 132 -22.42 -11.18 -28.78
N GLY A 133 -21.45 -11.84 -28.16
CA GLY A 133 -20.09 -11.88 -28.70
C GLY A 133 -19.02 -12.31 -27.71
N MET A 134 -19.19 -13.48 -27.08
CA MET A 134 -18.12 -14.40 -26.65
C MET A 134 -18.75 -15.43 -25.71
N ALA A 135 -19.37 -16.44 -26.30
CA ALA A 135 -19.62 -17.68 -25.60
C ALA A 135 -18.25 -18.34 -25.35
N THR A 136 -17.86 -18.42 -24.09
CA THR A 136 -16.81 -19.31 -23.61
C THR A 136 -17.15 -20.73 -24.04
N GLY A 137 -16.28 -21.32 -24.86
CA GLY A 137 -16.51 -22.57 -25.57
C GLY A 137 -16.88 -23.72 -24.65
N GLN A 138 -18.02 -24.33 -24.96
CA GLN A 138 -18.32 -25.70 -24.58
C GLN A 138 -17.44 -26.66 -25.39
N ILE A 139 -16.93 -27.64 -24.67
CA ILE A 139 -16.30 -28.87 -25.10
C ILE A 139 -17.20 -29.58 -26.13
N LEU A 140 -16.67 -29.85 -27.32
CA LEU A 140 -17.06 -31.03 -28.10
C LEU A 140 -15.83 -31.64 -28.79
N ASP A 141 -15.67 -32.90 -28.44
CA ASP A 141 -14.90 -33.95 -29.08
C ASP A 141 -15.41 -34.15 -30.52
N ASP A 142 -14.52 -34.11 -31.52
CA ASP A 142 -14.57 -35.06 -32.64
C ASP A 142 -13.26 -35.05 -33.43
N GLY A 143 -12.82 -36.25 -33.79
CA GLY A 143 -11.50 -36.49 -34.34
C GLY A 143 -11.31 -36.18 -35.82
N THR A 144 -10.12 -36.60 -36.25
CA THR A 144 -9.64 -36.89 -37.61
C THR A 144 -8.81 -35.83 -38.36
N SER A 145 -7.56 -36.28 -38.61
CA SER A 145 -6.67 -36.03 -39.77
C SER A 145 -5.95 -34.68 -39.95
N GLY A 146 -4.70 -34.70 -39.50
CA GLY A 146 -3.46 -34.27 -40.16
C GLY A 146 -3.50 -33.27 -41.32
N GLN A 147 -2.80 -32.15 -41.13
CA GLN A 147 -1.85 -31.64 -42.13
C GLN A 147 -0.74 -30.81 -41.46
N VAL A 148 0.49 -31.08 -41.90
CA VAL A 148 1.74 -30.42 -41.54
C VAL A 148 1.86 -29.11 -42.33
N PHE A 149 2.07 -27.98 -41.67
CA PHE A 149 2.66 -26.79 -42.30
C PHE A 149 3.58 -26.05 -41.32
N SER A 150 4.77 -25.74 -41.83
CA SER A 150 5.95 -25.21 -41.15
C SER A 150 5.85 -23.73 -40.79
N ASP A 151 6.58 -23.35 -39.73
CA ASP A 151 6.82 -21.98 -39.30
C ASP A 151 7.48 -21.10 -40.39
N PRO A 152 7.12 -19.82 -40.49
CA PRO A 152 8.02 -18.80 -41.00
C PRO A 152 8.62 -17.92 -39.89
N ALA A 153 9.92 -17.72 -40.05
CA ALA A 153 10.88 -17.01 -39.22
C ALA A 153 10.48 -15.63 -38.67
N THR A 154 10.99 -15.37 -37.48
CA THR A 154 11.16 -14.06 -36.84
C THR A 154 12.03 -13.11 -37.68
N PRO A 155 11.60 -11.87 -37.96
CA PRO A 155 12.51 -10.77 -38.27
C PRO A 155 12.90 -10.01 -37.00
N ALA A 156 14.20 -9.85 -36.79
CA ALA A 156 14.79 -8.92 -35.82
C ALA A 156 15.05 -7.54 -36.50
N PRO A 157 15.41 -6.49 -35.75
CA PRO A 157 14.62 -5.27 -35.61
C PRO A 157 15.19 -4.09 -36.42
N SER A 158 14.50 -2.93 -36.39
CA SER A 158 15.14 -1.66 -36.72
C SER A 158 14.66 -0.51 -35.82
N PRO A 159 15.57 0.44 -35.53
CA PRO A 159 15.48 1.38 -34.41
C PRO A 159 14.70 2.63 -34.81
N GLY A 160 13.90 3.15 -33.89
CA GLY A 160 13.10 4.35 -34.15
C GLY A 160 12.78 5.10 -32.87
N GLU A 161 13.48 6.22 -32.71
CA GLU A 161 13.00 7.51 -32.24
C GLU A 161 12.39 7.62 -30.84
N GLU A 162 13.15 8.31 -29.98
CA GLU A 162 12.67 9.04 -28.82
C GLU A 162 11.54 10.00 -29.22
N SER A 163 10.31 9.73 -28.75
CA SER A 163 9.28 10.74 -28.62
C SER A 163 8.76 10.72 -27.18
N GLY A 164 9.09 11.77 -26.43
CA GLY A 164 8.63 11.96 -25.06
C GLY A 164 7.10 11.94 -24.98
N ASP A 165 6.59 11.20 -23.99
CA ASP A 165 5.17 11.09 -23.67
C ASP A 165 4.64 12.45 -23.15
N PRO A 166 3.64 13.06 -23.80
CA PRO A 166 3.07 14.35 -23.42
C PRO A 166 1.92 14.26 -22.39
N PHE A 167 1.57 13.07 -21.88
CA PHE A 167 0.50 12.92 -20.90
C PHE A 167 1.03 12.33 -19.60
N GLY A 168 1.45 13.21 -18.70
CA GLY A 168 1.87 12.87 -17.33
C GLY A 168 0.72 12.28 -16.53
N PHE A 169 0.48 10.98 -16.71
CA PHE A 169 -0.26 10.17 -15.75
C PHE A 169 0.50 10.22 -14.45
N THR A 170 -0.13 10.78 -13.41
CA THR A 170 0.38 10.72 -12.05
C THR A 170 0.00 9.35 -11.49
N PRO A 171 0.92 8.37 -11.39
CA PRO A 171 0.58 7.03 -10.93
C PRO A 171 0.10 7.09 -9.48
N VAL A 172 -0.60 6.07 -8.98
CA VAL A 172 -0.94 5.95 -7.54
C VAL A 172 0.34 6.06 -6.67
N ALA A 173 1.49 5.65 -7.22
CA ALA A 173 2.82 5.92 -6.67
C ALA A 173 3.11 7.42 -6.50
N GLN A 174 2.70 8.29 -7.42
CA GLN A 174 2.85 9.74 -7.33
C GLN A 174 1.82 10.42 -6.41
N ALA A 175 0.66 9.81 -6.13
CA ALA A 175 -0.25 10.22 -5.04
C ALA A 175 0.28 9.77 -3.64
N LEU A 176 0.89 8.59 -3.56
CA LEU A 176 1.65 8.13 -2.39
C LEU A 176 2.99 8.88 -2.21
N LEU A 177 3.56 9.41 -3.30
CA LEU A 177 4.66 10.37 -3.28
C LEU A 177 4.17 11.79 -2.97
N ALA A 178 2.94 12.18 -3.33
CA ALA A 178 2.38 13.47 -2.97
C ALA A 178 2.14 13.59 -1.45
N SER A 179 1.97 12.46 -0.74
CA SER A 179 1.99 12.47 0.74
C SER A 179 3.39 12.66 1.34
N THR A 180 4.50 12.48 0.59
CA THR A 180 5.88 12.72 1.09
C THR A 180 6.17 14.18 1.46
N ALA A 181 5.30 15.11 1.07
CA ALA A 181 5.49 16.54 1.28
C ALA A 181 5.02 17.03 2.66
N VAL A 182 4.23 16.24 3.40
CA VAL A 182 3.74 16.67 4.72
C VAL A 182 4.86 16.51 5.73
N ARG A 183 5.58 17.60 5.95
CA ARG A 183 6.52 17.74 7.06
C ARG A 183 5.73 18.00 8.33
N THR A 184 6.00 17.23 9.37
CA THR A 184 5.31 17.35 10.64
C THR A 184 6.30 17.24 11.77
N GLU A 185 6.16 18.10 12.77
CA GLU A 185 6.91 17.96 14.01
C GLU A 185 6.59 16.60 14.61
N TRP A 186 7.61 15.78 14.84
CA TRP A 186 7.38 14.38 15.17
C TRP A 186 6.60 14.21 16.48
N ARG A 187 6.79 15.13 17.44
CA ARG A 187 6.07 15.14 18.73
C ARG A 187 4.55 15.25 18.58
N ASP A 188 4.06 15.81 17.47
CA ASP A 188 2.63 15.96 17.21
C ASP A 188 1.96 14.65 16.72
N VAL A 189 2.77 13.68 16.27
CA VAL A 189 2.29 12.49 15.53
C VAL A 189 2.90 11.18 16.01
N VAL A 190 3.75 11.23 17.03
CA VAL A 190 4.34 10.07 17.70
C VAL A 190 3.75 10.07 19.11
N PRO A 191 2.74 9.23 19.38
CA PRO A 191 1.96 9.33 20.61
C PRO A 191 2.68 8.79 21.84
N SER A 192 3.68 7.93 21.64
CA SER A 192 4.44 7.25 22.69
C SER A 192 5.86 6.94 22.22
N LYS A 193 6.70 6.43 23.12
CA LYS A 193 8.09 6.10 22.81
C LYS A 193 8.16 5.15 21.61
N THR A 194 8.94 5.53 20.59
CA THR A 194 8.90 4.91 19.27
C THR A 194 10.30 4.75 18.69
N ILE A 195 10.58 3.60 18.07
CA ILE A 195 11.81 3.41 17.29
C ILE A 195 11.55 3.88 15.85
N LEU A 196 12.28 4.89 15.39
CA LEU A 196 12.27 5.34 14.00
C LEU A 196 13.51 4.81 13.29
N VAL A 197 13.30 4.03 12.24
CA VAL A 197 14.36 3.43 11.44
C VAL A 197 14.28 3.85 9.98
N LYS A 198 15.44 3.87 9.31
CA LYS A 198 15.61 4.34 7.94
C LYS A 198 15.77 3.14 7.01
N GLY A 199 14.84 2.97 6.09
CA GLY A 199 15.00 2.09 4.94
C GLY A 199 15.90 2.70 3.87
N THR A 200 16.14 1.97 2.79
CA THR A 200 16.91 2.47 1.64
C THR A 200 16.12 2.39 0.36
N ALA A 201 16.30 3.40 -0.50
CA ALA A 201 15.84 3.37 -1.88
C ALA A 201 16.85 2.65 -2.80
N GLU A 202 18.12 2.59 -2.37
CA GLU A 202 19.20 1.91 -3.09
C GLU A 202 19.34 0.46 -2.62
N GLU A 203 19.88 -0.38 -3.49
CA GLU A 203 20.35 -1.71 -3.10
C GLU A 203 21.45 -1.57 -2.04
N MET A 204 21.24 -2.18 -0.89
CA MET A 204 22.27 -2.22 0.15
C MET A 204 23.11 -3.48 0.01
N ALA A 205 24.43 -3.30 -0.04
CA ALA A 205 25.35 -4.34 0.38
C ALA A 205 25.14 -4.61 1.87
N GLY A 206 24.98 -5.87 2.27
CA GLY A 206 24.85 -6.26 3.68
C GLY A 206 26.01 -5.71 4.51
N GLY A 207 25.71 -4.98 5.59
CA GLY A 207 26.70 -4.59 6.61
C GLY A 207 27.21 -3.13 6.62
N SER A 208 26.57 -2.19 5.91
CA SER A 208 27.08 -0.81 5.75
C SER A 208 26.91 0.14 6.95
N HIS A 209 26.40 -0.33 8.10
CA HIS A 209 26.20 0.55 9.25
C HIS A 209 27.46 0.65 10.14
N ALA A 210 27.79 1.88 10.58
CA ALA A 210 28.90 2.13 11.51
C ALA A 210 28.73 1.35 12.82
N GLN A 211 29.82 0.73 13.31
CA GLN A 211 29.84 -0.01 14.57
C GLN A 211 29.66 0.93 15.78
N ILE A 212 28.93 0.48 16.81
CA ILE A 212 28.85 1.19 18.10
C ILE A 212 29.95 0.66 19.03
N ALA A 213 30.49 1.52 19.89
CA ALA A 213 31.65 1.23 20.74
C ALA A 213 31.35 0.38 21.99
N ASP A 214 30.10 -0.01 22.25
CA ASP A 214 29.67 -0.64 23.52
C ASP A 214 29.67 -2.18 23.45
N ARG A 215 30.87 -2.78 23.47
CA ARG A 215 31.07 -4.23 23.38
C ARG A 215 31.29 -4.88 24.75
N GLY A 216 30.23 -5.04 25.54
CA GLY A 216 30.26 -5.99 26.66
C GLY A 216 30.08 -7.45 26.20
N SER A 217 30.03 -8.42 27.12
CA SER A 217 29.40 -9.73 26.86
C SER A 217 27.98 -9.77 27.47
N LEU A 218 26.98 -10.15 26.67
CA LEU A 218 25.63 -10.46 27.17
C LEU A 218 25.56 -11.98 27.29
N GLY A 219 24.95 -12.51 28.33
CA GLY A 219 24.56 -13.91 28.31
C GLY A 219 23.28 -14.09 27.48
N PRO A 220 23.03 -15.27 26.89
CA PRO A 220 21.69 -15.60 26.45
C PRO A 220 20.74 -15.51 27.64
N SER A 221 19.62 -14.81 27.47
CA SER A 221 18.57 -14.66 28.47
C SER A 221 17.23 -15.07 27.86
N ARG A 222 16.20 -15.28 28.69
CA ARG A 222 14.87 -15.69 28.20
C ARG A 222 14.27 -14.73 27.16
N ASN A 223 14.73 -13.48 27.16
CA ASN A 223 14.20 -12.41 26.32
C ASN A 223 15.17 -11.98 25.20
N ILE A 224 16.30 -12.70 25.02
CA ILE A 224 17.28 -12.43 23.96
C ILE A 224 17.62 -13.75 23.26
N VAL A 225 17.33 -13.82 21.97
CA VAL A 225 17.72 -14.94 21.10
C VAL A 225 18.94 -14.53 20.29
N TRP A 226 20.01 -15.30 20.41
CA TRP A 226 21.20 -15.13 19.60
C TRP A 226 20.94 -15.70 18.21
N LYS A 227 21.26 -14.91 17.19
CA LYS A 227 21.21 -15.35 15.80
C LYS A 227 22.54 -15.07 15.14
N ASP A 228 23.02 -16.04 14.39
CA ASP A 228 24.04 -15.78 13.39
C ASP A 228 23.43 -14.83 12.36
N SER A 229 24.20 -13.85 11.90
CA SER A 229 23.73 -13.07 10.77
C SER A 229 23.59 -13.99 9.56
N GLU A 230 22.54 -13.76 8.80
CA GLU A 230 22.39 -14.37 7.48
C GLU A 230 23.38 -13.75 6.47
N PHE A 231 24.17 -12.75 6.90
CA PHE A 231 25.09 -11.95 6.08
C PHE A 231 26.52 -12.13 6.53
N LEU A 232 27.20 -13.12 5.94
CA LEU A 232 28.64 -13.22 6.12
C LEU A 232 29.30 -11.91 5.64
N PRO A 233 30.30 -11.38 6.37
CA PRO A 233 31.10 -10.26 5.88
C PRO A 233 31.65 -10.56 4.48
N GLY A 234 31.27 -9.74 3.49
CA GLY A 234 31.64 -9.94 2.09
C GLY A 234 30.64 -10.74 1.24
N SER A 235 29.49 -11.15 1.78
CA SER A 235 28.41 -11.71 0.97
C SER A 235 27.75 -10.61 0.11
N GLU A 236 27.71 -10.81 -1.21
CA GLU A 236 27.01 -9.94 -2.18
C GLU A 236 25.48 -10.11 -2.10
N PHE A 237 24.92 -10.21 -0.89
CA PHE A 237 23.47 -10.22 -0.76
C PHE A 237 22.93 -8.81 -0.99
N THR A 238 22.46 -8.55 -2.20
CA THR A 238 21.77 -7.31 -2.53
C THR A 238 20.31 -7.43 -2.13
N ARG A 239 19.89 -6.57 -1.20
CA ARG A 239 18.47 -6.38 -0.90
C ARG A 239 17.91 -5.40 -1.92
N PRO A 240 16.80 -5.70 -2.61
CA PRO A 240 16.18 -4.72 -3.47
C PRO A 240 15.81 -3.50 -2.63
N GLY A 241 16.22 -2.33 -3.12
CA GLY A 241 15.84 -1.04 -2.57
C GLY A 241 14.33 -0.83 -2.64
N PHE A 242 13.85 0.24 -2.00
CA PHE A 242 12.45 0.59 -2.11
C PHE A 242 12.14 1.17 -3.48
N ASP A 243 11.23 0.51 -4.19
CA ASP A 243 10.66 1.01 -5.44
C ASP A 243 9.27 1.59 -5.15
N PRO A 244 9.02 2.88 -5.43
CA PRO A 244 7.68 3.47 -5.26
C PRO A 244 6.63 2.88 -6.20
N ASP A 245 7.03 2.35 -7.35
CA ASP A 245 6.14 1.71 -8.34
C ASP A 245 5.88 0.23 -7.99
N ASN A 246 6.78 -0.38 -7.22
CA ASN A 246 6.64 -1.72 -6.66
C ASN A 246 6.98 -1.75 -5.16
N PRO A 247 6.12 -1.15 -4.30
CA PRO A 247 6.42 -1.01 -2.89
C PRO A 247 6.55 -2.37 -2.21
N TRP A 248 7.41 -2.47 -1.19
CA TRP A 248 7.57 -3.71 -0.44
C TRP A 248 6.25 -4.19 0.16
N GLY A 249 5.95 -5.49 0.00
CA GLY A 249 4.91 -6.16 0.78
C GLY A 249 5.26 -6.19 2.27
N ASP A 250 4.27 -6.49 3.13
CA ASP A 250 4.49 -6.52 4.59
C ASP A 250 5.64 -7.44 5.03
N PRO A 251 5.79 -8.68 4.52
CA PRO A 251 6.91 -9.55 4.92
C PRO A 251 8.28 -8.93 4.62
N ALA A 252 8.43 -8.32 3.44
CA ALA A 252 9.69 -7.71 3.00
C ALA A 252 10.01 -6.43 3.79
N ALA A 253 9.00 -5.62 4.10
CA ALA A 253 9.14 -4.43 4.91
C ALA A 253 9.42 -4.78 6.38
N ARG A 254 8.77 -5.82 6.91
CA ARG A 254 8.98 -6.35 8.27
C ARG A 254 10.39 -6.87 8.46
N GLU A 255 10.91 -7.65 7.51
CA GLU A 255 12.29 -8.15 7.57
C GLU A 255 13.29 -6.99 7.70
N ARG A 256 13.11 -5.93 6.89
CA ARG A 256 13.95 -4.73 6.90
C ARG A 256 13.76 -3.88 8.14
N GLY A 257 12.51 -3.73 8.61
CA GLY A 257 12.16 -2.92 9.77
C GLY A 257 12.53 -3.59 11.09
N ALA A 258 12.57 -4.93 11.16
CA ALA A 258 12.84 -5.66 12.38
C ALA A 258 14.35 -5.77 12.66
N ARG A 259 15.19 -6.02 11.65
CA ARG A 259 16.54 -6.56 11.86
C ARG A 259 17.66 -5.53 11.68
N TYR A 260 18.80 -5.82 12.31
CA TYR A 260 20.11 -5.19 12.08
C TYR A 260 20.28 -3.74 12.55
N TRP A 261 19.56 -3.34 13.59
CA TRP A 261 19.64 -1.98 14.10
C TRP A 261 20.77 -1.79 15.13
N PRO A 262 21.53 -0.68 15.05
CA PRO A 262 22.56 -0.32 16.02
C PRO A 262 21.93 0.27 17.28
N LEU A 263 21.17 -0.54 18.01
CA LEU A 263 20.67 -0.13 19.31
C LEU A 263 21.78 -0.36 20.35
N GLY A 264 21.99 0.62 21.23
CA GLY A 264 22.94 0.48 22.32
C GLY A 264 22.53 -0.69 23.20
N ARG A 265 23.48 -1.53 23.59
CA ARG A 265 23.20 -2.67 24.45
C ARG A 265 22.52 -2.26 25.74
N SER A 266 23.10 -1.27 26.43
CA SER A 266 22.54 -0.70 27.66
C SER A 266 21.10 -0.21 27.49
N THR A 267 20.77 0.30 26.30
CA THR A 267 19.40 0.72 25.95
C THR A 267 18.46 -0.48 25.90
N VAL A 268 18.81 -1.53 25.15
CA VAL A 268 17.94 -2.72 25.02
C VAL A 268 17.81 -3.46 26.35
N THR A 269 18.91 -3.60 27.12
CA THR A 269 18.83 -4.20 28.46
C THR A 269 17.94 -3.38 29.39
N GLY A 270 18.02 -2.04 29.32
CA GLY A 270 17.12 -1.17 30.09
C GLY A 270 15.64 -1.40 29.77
N TRP A 271 15.29 -1.61 28.50
CA TRP A 271 13.91 -1.96 28.11
C TRP A 271 13.48 -3.34 28.61
N LEU A 272 14.40 -4.31 28.63
CA LEU A 272 14.11 -5.67 29.10
C LEU A 272 14.00 -5.74 30.62
N ASP A 273 14.78 -4.94 31.34
CA ASP A 273 14.76 -4.84 32.80
C ASP A 273 13.54 -4.03 33.29
N ASP A 274 13.14 -3.00 32.54
CA ASP A 274 11.93 -2.21 32.79
C ASP A 274 11.08 -2.08 31.51
N PRO A 275 10.13 -3.02 31.28
CA PRO A 275 9.25 -3.02 30.13
C PRO A 275 8.41 -1.74 29.97
N ALA A 276 8.18 -0.97 31.04
CA ALA A 276 7.46 0.31 30.94
C ALA A 276 8.28 1.37 30.18
N THR A 277 9.59 1.19 30.04
CA THR A 277 10.47 2.06 29.26
C THR A 277 10.64 1.61 27.81
N MET A 278 10.09 0.45 27.44
CA MET A 278 10.19 -0.11 26.10
C MET A 278 9.40 0.74 25.08
N PRO A 279 9.95 0.99 23.88
CA PRO A 279 9.19 1.62 22.81
C PRO A 279 7.96 0.78 22.43
N GLU A 280 6.81 1.44 22.19
CA GLU A 280 5.56 0.77 21.83
C GLU A 280 5.44 0.51 20.32
N HIS A 281 6.11 1.34 19.50
CA HIS A 281 6.00 1.29 18.05
C HIS A 281 7.38 1.28 17.37
N LEU A 282 7.42 0.68 16.18
CA LEU A 282 8.51 0.85 15.23
C LEU A 282 7.98 1.45 13.92
N LEU A 283 8.62 2.52 13.46
CA LEU A 283 8.32 3.23 12.23
C LEU A 283 9.45 3.05 11.23
N LEU A 284 9.13 2.53 10.04
CA LEU A 284 10.08 2.42 8.93
C LEU A 284 9.87 3.57 7.95
N ALA A 285 10.85 4.46 7.91
CA ALA A 285 10.86 5.63 7.05
C ALA A 285 11.78 5.42 5.84
N ILE A 286 11.28 5.74 4.66
CA ILE A 286 11.95 5.44 3.39
C ILE A 286 12.32 6.75 2.68
N PRO A 287 13.57 6.88 2.20
CA PRO A 287 13.99 8.03 1.40
C PRO A 287 13.16 8.16 0.12
N GLY A 288 12.71 9.37 -0.19
CA GLY A 288 12.07 9.75 -1.44
C GLY A 288 12.40 11.19 -1.83
N ARG A 289 11.86 11.67 -2.96
CA ARG A 289 12.16 13.00 -3.52
C ARG A 289 11.89 14.17 -2.56
N GLY A 290 10.96 14.01 -1.61
CA GLY A 290 10.60 15.03 -0.60
C GLY A 290 11.29 14.90 0.76
N GLY A 291 12.02 13.79 0.99
CA GLY A 291 12.56 13.44 2.30
C GLY A 291 12.38 11.98 2.67
N THR A 292 12.69 11.66 3.93
CA THR A 292 12.46 10.32 4.49
C THR A 292 11.04 10.26 5.05
N THR A 293 10.16 9.51 4.39
CA THR A 293 8.73 9.43 4.73
C THR A 293 8.41 8.11 5.42
N VAL A 294 7.64 8.15 6.50
CA VAL A 294 7.20 6.94 7.21
C VAL A 294 6.22 6.16 6.31
N ARG A 295 6.56 4.92 5.97
CA ARG A 295 5.76 4.06 5.07
C ARG A 295 5.13 2.88 5.77
N TYR A 296 5.75 2.41 6.85
CA TYR A 296 5.26 1.27 7.62
C TYR A 296 5.36 1.58 9.11
N ALA A 297 4.40 1.04 9.86
CA ALA A 297 4.32 1.15 11.30
C ALA A 297 3.88 -0.21 11.85
N TRP A 298 4.49 -0.63 12.95
CA TRP A 298 4.12 -1.84 13.68
C TRP A 298 4.16 -1.55 15.18
N ARG A 299 3.30 -2.23 15.93
CA ARG A 299 3.48 -2.35 17.38
C ARG A 299 4.69 -3.25 17.66
N ILE A 300 5.43 -2.95 18.72
CA ILE A 300 6.47 -3.83 19.23
C ILE A 300 5.81 -4.89 20.11
N ASP A 301 6.18 -6.15 19.90
CA ASP A 301 5.69 -7.28 20.68
C ASP A 301 6.64 -7.54 21.85
N ALA A 302 6.30 -7.00 23.01
CA ALA A 302 7.11 -7.10 24.22
C ALA A 302 7.17 -8.52 24.81
N GLU A 303 6.29 -9.44 24.37
CA GLU A 303 6.30 -10.84 24.83
C GLU A 303 7.28 -11.71 24.04
N GLN A 304 7.73 -11.23 22.88
CA GLN A 304 8.68 -11.93 22.03
C GLN A 304 10.13 -11.52 22.35
N PRO A 305 11.09 -12.44 22.23
CA PRO A 305 12.48 -12.12 22.50
C PRO A 305 13.06 -11.19 21.44
N PHE A 306 13.96 -10.30 21.86
CA PHE A 306 14.79 -9.55 20.94
C PHE A 306 15.81 -10.47 20.28
N GLU A 307 16.09 -10.24 19.01
CA GLU A 307 17.16 -10.95 18.31
C GLU A 307 18.46 -10.17 18.53
N TYR A 308 19.55 -10.85 18.85
CA TYR A 308 20.88 -10.25 18.88
C TYR A 308 21.78 -10.95 17.88
N TYR A 309 22.48 -10.16 17.08
CA TYR A 309 23.40 -10.59 16.01
C TYR A 309 24.83 -10.24 16.44
N PRO A 310 25.56 -11.15 17.10
CA PRO A 310 26.82 -10.83 17.78
C PRO A 310 27.94 -10.44 16.82
N ASP A 311 27.94 -10.99 15.61
CA ASP A 311 28.94 -10.78 14.57
C ASP A 311 28.89 -9.37 13.96
N MET A 312 27.71 -8.74 13.96
CA MET A 312 27.50 -7.37 13.50
C MET A 312 27.28 -6.36 14.64
N ASP A 313 27.14 -6.88 15.87
CA ASP A 313 26.73 -6.14 17.06
C ASP A 313 25.41 -5.36 16.82
N ARG A 314 24.37 -6.09 16.41
CA ARG A 314 23.06 -5.52 16.05
C ARG A 314 21.91 -6.21 16.73
N TRP A 315 20.80 -5.47 16.81
CA TRP A 315 19.57 -5.93 17.41
C TRP A 315 18.46 -6.07 16.37
N GLY A 316 17.66 -7.11 16.53
CA GLY A 316 16.36 -7.26 15.93
C GLY A 316 15.26 -6.91 16.93
N VAL A 317 14.29 -6.10 16.50
CA VAL A 317 13.14 -5.68 17.28
C VAL A 317 11.97 -6.63 17.02
N PRO A 318 11.35 -7.22 18.04
CA PRO A 318 10.20 -8.08 17.87
C PRO A 318 8.99 -7.26 17.42
N LEU A 319 8.56 -7.44 16.16
CA LEU A 319 7.42 -6.72 15.61
C LEU A 319 6.13 -7.52 15.80
N GLY A 320 5.11 -6.89 16.38
CA GLY A 320 3.75 -7.40 16.50
C GLY A 320 2.87 -7.03 15.31
N ALA A 321 1.63 -6.64 15.56
CA ALA A 321 0.66 -6.27 14.52
C ALA A 321 1.08 -5.02 13.73
N ARG A 322 0.81 -5.02 12.41
CA ARG A 322 0.97 -3.84 11.57
C ARG A 322 -0.12 -2.81 11.89
N GLU A 323 0.27 -1.56 12.01
CA GLU A 323 -0.64 -0.46 12.23
C GLU A 323 -0.86 0.31 10.93
N LEU A 324 -2.10 0.28 10.42
CA LEU A 324 -2.46 0.95 9.16
C LEU A 324 -2.91 2.39 9.38
N THR A 325 -3.23 2.75 10.61
CA THR A 325 -3.79 4.06 10.99
C THR A 325 -2.85 4.88 11.88
N HIS A 326 -1.58 4.48 11.99
CA HIS A 326 -0.62 5.20 12.82
C HIS A 326 -0.45 6.65 12.30
N PRO A 327 -0.56 7.68 13.17
CA PRO A 327 -0.62 9.09 12.75
C PRO A 327 0.63 9.60 12.01
N ALA A 328 1.79 8.95 12.18
CA ALA A 328 3.00 9.27 11.44
C ALA A 328 3.02 8.75 9.99
N LEU A 329 2.15 7.81 9.60
CA LEU A 329 2.17 7.21 8.25
C LEU A 329 1.97 8.27 7.17
N GLY A 330 2.79 8.16 6.12
CA GLY A 330 2.79 9.11 5.00
C GLY A 330 3.46 10.44 5.32
N LYS A 331 3.97 10.69 6.53
CA LYS A 331 4.59 11.97 6.91
C LYS A 331 6.11 11.89 6.88
N THR A 332 6.72 13.05 6.61
CA THR A 332 8.15 13.26 6.79
C THR A 332 8.37 13.90 8.16
N LEU A 333 8.91 13.13 9.10
CA LEU A 333 9.09 13.58 10.47
C LEU A 333 10.23 14.58 10.58
N THR A 334 9.95 15.74 11.17
CA THR A 334 10.91 16.83 11.38
C THR A 334 11.02 17.22 12.84
N GLU A 335 12.11 17.87 13.21
CA GLU A 335 12.32 18.48 14.53
C GLU A 335 13.00 19.85 14.40
N MET A 336 12.71 20.76 15.32
CA MET A 336 13.52 21.96 15.53
C MET A 336 14.75 21.63 16.37
N ARG A 337 15.95 22.03 15.92
CA ARG A 337 17.20 21.88 16.67
C ARG A 337 17.71 23.23 17.18
N PRO A 338 18.32 23.30 18.37
CA PRO A 338 18.94 24.52 18.87
C PRO A 338 19.90 25.13 17.85
N GLY A 339 19.79 26.44 17.61
CA GLY A 339 20.64 27.16 16.66
C GLY A 339 20.30 26.94 15.18
N ARG A 340 19.19 26.27 14.84
CA ARG A 340 18.69 26.15 13.46
C ARG A 340 17.41 26.96 13.29
N GLU A 341 17.36 27.75 12.23
CA GLU A 341 16.17 28.54 11.85
C GLU A 341 15.09 27.70 11.16
N ARG A 342 15.41 26.47 10.74
CA ARG A 342 14.50 25.58 10.01
C ARG A 342 14.49 24.19 10.62
N ALA A 343 13.32 23.57 10.62
CA ALA A 343 13.16 22.19 11.03
C ALA A 343 13.99 21.27 10.12
N VAL A 344 14.64 20.28 10.72
CA VAL A 344 15.42 19.26 10.03
C VAL A 344 14.70 17.92 10.13
N GLN A 345 14.92 17.00 9.18
CA GLN A 345 14.35 15.66 9.31
C GLN A 345 14.96 14.96 10.53
N VAL A 346 14.13 14.19 11.25
CA VAL A 346 14.54 13.50 12.48
C VAL A 346 15.75 12.59 12.24
N LEU A 347 15.77 11.90 11.09
CA LEU A 347 16.86 11.03 10.66
C LEU A 347 17.93 11.75 9.81
N ALA A 348 17.83 13.08 9.61
CA ALA A 348 18.89 13.84 8.96
C ALA A 348 20.17 13.73 9.81
N ASN A 349 21.24 13.23 9.19
CA ASN A 349 22.56 13.01 9.77
C ASN A 349 22.67 11.88 10.80
N TYR A 350 21.64 11.04 10.94
CA TYR A 350 21.78 9.80 11.71
C TYR A 350 22.47 8.73 10.86
N VAL A 351 23.79 8.62 11.03
CA VAL A 351 24.66 7.63 10.35
C VAL A 351 24.19 6.20 10.60
N SER A 352 23.61 5.96 11.79
CA SER A 352 23.01 4.68 12.18
C SER A 352 21.74 4.31 11.41
N GLY A 353 21.04 5.29 10.83
CA GLY A 353 19.70 5.08 10.27
C GLY A 353 18.65 4.68 11.31
N CYS A 354 18.91 4.83 12.61
CA CYS A 354 18.00 4.42 13.69
C CYS A 354 18.05 5.45 14.82
N ARG A 355 16.88 5.80 15.36
CA ARG A 355 16.72 6.70 16.51
C ARG A 355 15.50 6.29 17.34
N VAL A 356 15.62 6.37 18.67
CA VAL A 356 14.47 6.27 19.59
C VAL A 356 13.91 7.68 19.80
N LEU A 357 12.60 7.83 19.61
CA LEU A 357 11.85 9.05 19.82
C LEU A 357 11.04 8.91 21.09
N ASP A 358 11.25 9.79 22.06
CA ASP A 358 10.49 9.82 23.30
C ASP A 358 9.75 11.15 23.40
N PRO A 359 8.42 11.20 23.24
CA PRO A 359 7.66 12.44 23.32
C PRO A 359 7.79 13.18 24.66
N ALA A 360 8.27 12.50 25.71
CA ALA A 360 8.53 13.10 27.02
C ALA A 360 9.88 13.87 27.10
N ASP A 361 10.77 13.70 26.13
CA ASP A 361 12.06 14.40 25.99
C ASP A 361 11.94 15.71 25.19
#